data_AF-A0A8J8Q3L5-F1
#
_entry.id   AF-A0A8J8Q3L5-F1
#
_cell.length_a   1.000
_cell.length_b   1.000
_cell.length_c   1.000
_cell.angle_alpha   90.00
_cell.angle_beta   90.00
_cell.angle_gamma   90.00
#
_symmetry.space_group_name_H-M   'P 1'
#
loop_
_entity.id
_entity.type
_entity.pdbx_description
1 polymer ?
#
loop_
_entity_poly.entity_id
_entity_poly.type
_entity_poly.pdbx_seq_one_letter_code
_entity_poly.pdbx_strand_id
1 'polypeptide(L)'
;MSDERRLEYDKGPALEDEERAPEENDDPDTDEGSEGTEPTGDGRLIVALAPWKAGTLSGVGAFALVFAATYQLVGAMFATGMFARAENEPSQWAIAGLTMLGSHGATIEENGEPIQGAYAPTGLLTSHVSALLPVVILALVGYLLVRYVPLETVKDAGFAIGTTVASYAVLATVLALLATWAPEADEFAPEAEPDAIAVTVDASMLFSTTFSVLLFVTFGAAVAALPRLLEYVPVETTNTDTTS
;
A
#
# COMPACT_ATOMS: atom_id res chain seq x y z
N MET A 1 8.70 5.58 -59.95
CA MET A 1 7.78 5.13 -58.88
C MET A 1 7.81 6.24 -57.84
N SER A 2 6.67 6.87 -57.60
CA SER A 2 6.54 8.19 -56.98
C SER A 2 6.88 8.19 -55.48
N ASP A 3 7.59 9.23 -55.06
CA ASP A 3 7.96 9.53 -53.66
C ASP A 3 6.73 9.87 -52.78
N GLU A 4 5.54 9.96 -53.37
CA GLU A 4 4.28 10.29 -52.68
C GLU A 4 3.76 9.17 -51.78
N ARG A 5 4.17 7.91 -51.98
CA ARG A 5 3.74 6.79 -51.11
C ARG A 5 4.51 6.64 -49.80
N ARG A 6 5.59 7.39 -49.60
CA ARG A 6 6.40 7.30 -48.37
C ARG A 6 6.00 8.28 -47.27
N LEU A 7 5.11 9.23 -47.56
CA LEU A 7 4.62 10.23 -46.59
C LEU A 7 3.32 9.83 -45.89
N GLU A 8 2.71 8.70 -46.26
CA GLU A 8 1.41 8.27 -45.72
C GLU A 8 1.50 7.46 -44.42
N TYR A 9 2.72 7.13 -43.97
CA TYR A 9 2.97 6.35 -42.74
C TYR A 9 3.55 7.17 -41.58
N ASP A 10 3.63 8.49 -41.71
CA ASP A 10 4.22 9.37 -40.67
C ASP A 10 3.17 10.15 -39.87
N LYS A 11 1.89 9.76 -39.96
CA LYS A 11 0.83 10.28 -39.09
C LYS A 11 0.71 9.39 -37.87
N GLY A 12 1.46 9.74 -36.82
CA GLY A 12 1.11 9.34 -35.45
C GLY A 12 -0.32 9.79 -35.09
N PRO A 13 -0.93 9.25 -34.03
CA PRO A 13 -2.31 9.58 -33.68
C PRO A 13 -2.42 11.09 -33.47
N ALA A 14 -3.25 11.73 -34.31
CA ALA A 14 -3.61 13.12 -34.15
C ALA A 14 -4.45 13.22 -32.87
N LEU A 15 -3.87 13.81 -31.83
CA LEU A 15 -4.62 14.35 -30.70
C LEU A 15 -5.17 15.70 -31.14
N GLU A 16 -6.19 15.67 -32.01
CA GLU A 16 -7.00 16.85 -32.31
C GLU A 16 -8.11 16.94 -31.26
N ASP A 17 -8.26 18.16 -30.75
CA ASP A 17 -9.15 18.57 -29.69
C ASP A 17 -10.62 18.24 -30.03
N GLU A 18 -11.25 17.33 -29.27
CA GLU A 18 -12.71 17.32 -29.16
C GLU A 18 -13.12 18.32 -28.08
N GLU A 19 -13.20 19.57 -28.55
CA GLU A 19 -13.94 20.64 -27.93
C GLU A 19 -15.42 20.24 -27.81
N ARG A 20 -15.92 20.32 -26.58
CA ARG A 20 -17.28 20.01 -26.13
C ARG A 20 -18.35 20.70 -26.98
N ALA A 21 -19.39 19.96 -27.38
CA ALA A 21 -20.71 20.53 -27.69
C ALA A 21 -21.80 19.91 -26.78
N PRO A 22 -22.73 20.70 -26.22
CA PRO A 22 -23.74 20.26 -25.25
C PRO A 22 -25.10 19.89 -25.89
N GLU A 23 -26.04 19.48 -25.03
CA GLU A 23 -27.50 19.24 -25.24
C GLU A 23 -27.86 17.76 -25.54
N GLU A 24 -28.89 17.11 -24.97
CA GLU A 24 -30.10 17.57 -24.27
C GLU A 24 -30.80 16.38 -23.54
N ASN A 25 -31.39 16.66 -22.36
CA ASN A 25 -32.58 16.11 -21.68
C ASN A 25 -32.98 14.60 -21.64
N ASP A 26 -33.12 14.11 -20.40
CA ASP A 26 -34.18 13.28 -19.76
C ASP A 26 -35.01 12.26 -20.58
N ASP A 27 -34.91 10.96 -20.26
CA ASP A 27 -35.86 10.20 -19.39
C ASP A 27 -35.34 8.75 -19.16
N PRO A 28 -35.80 8.02 -18.11
CA PRO A 28 -35.21 6.77 -17.63
C PRO A 28 -35.87 5.49 -18.20
N ASP A 29 -35.19 4.36 -17.95
CA ASP A 29 -35.61 2.97 -18.12
C ASP A 29 -35.68 2.40 -19.55
N THR A 30 -34.59 1.77 -20.00
CA THR A 30 -34.69 0.42 -20.60
C THR A 30 -33.38 -0.35 -20.52
N ASP A 31 -33.52 -1.61 -20.12
CA ASP A 31 -32.53 -2.66 -19.94
C ASP A 31 -31.97 -3.18 -21.29
N GLU A 32 -30.86 -3.91 -21.21
CA GLU A 32 -30.21 -4.72 -22.27
C GLU A 32 -29.37 -4.01 -23.35
N GLY A 33 -28.08 -4.33 -23.40
CA GLY A 33 -27.26 -4.09 -24.59
C GLY A 33 -25.76 -3.94 -24.34
N SER A 34 -25.04 -5.05 -24.35
CA SER A 34 -23.58 -5.09 -24.51
C SER A 34 -23.17 -4.40 -25.81
N GLU A 35 -22.40 -3.31 -25.74
CA GLU A 35 -21.55 -2.74 -26.81
C GLU A 35 -20.79 -1.57 -26.16
N GLY A 36 -19.49 -1.62 -25.91
CA GLY A 36 -18.42 -1.74 -26.89
C GLY A 36 -17.22 -0.96 -26.33
N THR A 37 -16.52 -1.53 -25.36
CA THR A 37 -15.15 -1.06 -25.07
C THR A 37 -14.26 -1.84 -26.01
N GLU A 38 -13.88 -1.21 -27.12
CA GLU A 38 -12.90 -1.77 -28.04
C GLU A 38 -11.63 -2.16 -27.26
N PRO A 39 -11.09 -3.38 -27.49
CA PRO A 39 -9.88 -3.80 -26.83
C PRO A 39 -8.72 -3.04 -27.45
N THR A 40 -8.24 -2.02 -26.74
CA THR A 40 -6.95 -1.40 -27.02
C THR A 40 -5.84 -2.43 -26.75
N GLY A 41 -5.55 -3.24 -27.76
CA GLY A 41 -4.21 -3.74 -28.17
C GLY A 41 -3.34 -4.53 -27.20
N ASP A 42 -3.67 -4.63 -25.92
CA ASP A 42 -2.90 -5.37 -24.92
C ASP A 42 -3.93 -5.89 -23.91
N GLY A 43 -4.15 -7.20 -23.85
CA GLY A 43 -5.23 -7.87 -23.08
C GLY A 43 -5.10 -7.74 -21.56
N ARG A 44 -4.95 -6.52 -21.05
CA ARG A 44 -4.81 -6.16 -19.65
C ARG A 44 -6.21 -6.08 -19.04
N LEU A 45 -6.42 -6.84 -17.98
CA LEU A 45 -7.64 -6.79 -17.18
C LEU A 45 -7.73 -5.43 -16.49
N ILE A 46 -8.54 -4.51 -17.02
CA ILE A 46 -8.80 -3.21 -16.39
C ILE A 46 -10.04 -3.36 -15.50
N VAL A 47 -9.93 -2.97 -14.23
CA VAL A 47 -11.07 -2.99 -13.31
C VAL A 47 -11.73 -1.63 -13.29
N ALA A 48 -12.94 -1.53 -13.85
CA ALA A 48 -13.74 -0.31 -13.83
C ALA A 48 -14.28 -0.03 -12.40
N LEU A 49 -13.52 0.72 -11.61
CA LEU A 49 -13.87 1.15 -10.26
C LEU A 49 -13.64 2.64 -10.10
N ALA A 50 -14.53 3.32 -9.36
CA ALA A 50 -14.28 4.69 -8.96
C ALA A 50 -12.96 4.78 -8.14
N PRO A 51 -12.10 5.77 -8.37
CA PRO A 51 -10.76 5.83 -7.77
C PRO A 51 -10.75 5.73 -6.24
N TRP A 52 -11.72 6.36 -5.57
CA TRP A 52 -11.85 6.31 -4.11
C TRP A 52 -12.23 4.91 -3.60
N LYS A 53 -13.01 4.12 -4.36
CA LYS A 53 -13.37 2.74 -4.01
C LYS A 53 -12.16 1.82 -4.18
N ALA A 54 -11.47 1.97 -5.31
CA ALA A 54 -10.24 1.23 -5.59
C ALA A 54 -9.20 1.47 -4.50
N GLY A 55 -9.02 2.73 -4.09
CA GLY A 55 -8.11 3.09 -3.01
C GLY A 55 -8.55 2.53 -1.65
N THR A 56 -9.81 2.67 -1.28
CA THR A 56 -10.33 2.12 -0.01
C THR A 56 -10.16 0.60 0.07
N LEU A 57 -10.54 -0.14 -0.98
CA LEU A 57 -10.39 -1.61 -1.02
C LEU A 57 -8.90 -2.01 -0.98
N SER A 58 -8.05 -1.27 -1.67
CA SER A 58 -6.61 -1.50 -1.67
C SER A 58 -5.99 -1.26 -0.29
N GLY A 59 -6.40 -0.20 0.42
CA GLY A 59 -5.88 0.10 1.75
C GLY A 59 -6.33 -0.91 2.80
N VAL A 60 -7.62 -1.30 2.78
CA VAL A 60 -8.15 -2.37 3.65
C VAL A 60 -7.47 -3.71 3.35
N GLY A 61 -7.33 -4.05 2.06
CA GLY A 61 -6.65 -5.28 1.64
C GLY A 61 -5.18 -5.30 2.01
N ALA A 62 -4.46 -4.19 1.81
CA ALA A 62 -3.07 -4.04 2.21
C ALA A 62 -2.91 -4.23 3.72
N PHE A 63 -3.74 -3.58 4.52
CA PHE A 63 -3.74 -3.74 5.99
C PHE A 63 -3.93 -5.19 6.39
N ALA A 64 -4.95 -5.86 5.82
CA ALA A 64 -5.24 -7.26 6.12
C ALA A 64 -4.08 -8.19 5.72
N LEU A 65 -3.43 -7.95 4.57
CA LEU A 65 -2.29 -8.73 4.10
C LEU A 65 -1.06 -8.54 4.98
N VAL A 66 -0.73 -7.29 5.36
CA VAL A 66 0.40 -7.01 6.25
C VAL A 66 0.15 -7.65 7.61
N PHE A 67 -1.05 -7.50 8.16
CA PHE A 67 -1.42 -8.12 9.43
C PHE A 67 -1.36 -9.65 9.35
N ALA A 68 -1.95 -10.26 8.32
CA ALA A 68 -1.95 -11.71 8.16
C ALA A 68 -0.54 -12.28 7.98
N ALA A 69 0.30 -11.64 7.17
CA ALA A 69 1.70 -12.04 6.99
C ALA A 69 2.48 -11.95 8.30
N THR A 70 2.28 -10.86 9.06
CA THR A 70 2.91 -10.67 10.38
C THR A 70 2.41 -11.72 11.38
N TYR A 71 1.10 -11.98 11.41
CA TYR A 71 0.49 -12.99 12.27
C TYR A 71 1.01 -14.40 11.98
N GLN A 72 1.20 -14.74 10.71
CA GLN A 72 1.81 -16.02 10.30
C GLN A 72 3.29 -16.10 10.71
N LEU A 73 4.06 -15.01 10.56
CA LEU A 73 5.45 -14.95 10.99
C LEU A 73 5.57 -15.16 12.50
N VAL A 74 4.76 -14.46 13.29
CA VAL A 74 4.69 -14.63 14.74
C VAL A 74 4.24 -16.06 15.09
N GLY A 75 3.26 -16.61 14.38
CA GLY A 75 2.82 -17.99 14.57
C GLY A 75 3.93 -19.02 14.34
N ALA A 76 4.77 -18.82 13.32
CA ALA A 76 5.93 -19.66 13.09
C ALA A 76 6.95 -19.56 14.24
N MET A 77 7.16 -18.36 14.79
CA MET A 77 8.04 -18.16 15.95
C MET A 77 7.54 -18.93 17.19
N PHE A 78 6.25 -18.84 17.51
CA PHE A 78 5.63 -19.66 18.56
C PHE A 78 5.80 -21.16 18.30
N ALA A 79 5.59 -21.61 17.06
CA ALA A 79 5.74 -23.02 16.70
C ALA A 79 7.19 -23.53 16.83
N THR A 80 8.19 -22.67 16.62
CA THR A 80 9.61 -22.99 16.80
C THR A 80 10.11 -22.86 18.24
N GLY A 81 9.24 -22.49 19.19
CA GLY A 81 9.60 -22.34 20.60
C GLY A 81 10.36 -21.05 20.94
N MET A 82 10.31 -20.05 20.06
CA MET A 82 10.94 -18.73 20.30
C MET A 82 10.19 -17.91 21.35
N PHE A 83 8.87 -18.12 21.47
CA PHE A 83 8.04 -17.65 22.57
C PHE A 83 7.63 -18.87 23.38
N ALA A 84 8.13 -18.97 24.61
CA ALA A 84 8.04 -20.19 25.39
C ALA A 84 6.76 -20.16 26.22
N ARG A 85 5.60 -20.49 25.59
CA ARG A 85 4.23 -20.53 26.16
C ARG A 85 4.14 -20.63 27.69
N ALA A 86 4.49 -19.55 28.39
CA ALA A 86 4.30 -19.44 29.82
C ALA A 86 2.87 -18.92 30.02
N GLU A 87 2.27 -19.24 31.17
CA GLU A 87 0.86 -18.95 31.44
C GLU A 87 0.54 -17.43 31.39
N ASN A 88 1.57 -16.58 31.42
CA ASN A 88 1.49 -15.11 31.34
C ASN A 88 2.23 -14.49 30.13
N GLU A 89 2.23 -15.13 28.95
CA GLU A 89 2.79 -14.51 27.73
C GLU A 89 1.75 -13.74 26.90
N PRO A 90 2.16 -12.71 26.15
CA PRO A 90 1.27 -12.00 25.24
C PRO A 90 0.71 -12.91 24.14
N SER A 91 -0.58 -12.77 23.87
CA SER A 91 -1.23 -13.53 22.81
C SER A 91 -0.57 -13.28 21.45
N GLN A 92 -0.60 -14.29 20.57
CA GLN A 92 -0.09 -14.17 19.20
C GLN A 92 -0.67 -12.97 18.44
N TRP A 93 -1.93 -12.61 18.71
CA TRP A 93 -2.58 -11.44 18.14
C TRP A 93 -1.92 -10.12 18.61
N ALA A 94 -1.69 -9.99 19.92
CA ALA A 94 -1.04 -8.80 20.49
C ALA A 94 0.38 -8.64 19.92
N ILE A 95 1.18 -9.71 19.92
CA ILE A 95 2.55 -9.67 19.38
C ILE A 95 2.54 -9.31 17.88
N ALA A 96 1.62 -9.86 17.10
CA ALA A 96 1.49 -9.51 15.68
C ALA A 96 1.09 -8.04 15.47
N GLY A 97 0.17 -7.53 16.29
CA GLY A 97 -0.22 -6.13 16.26
C GLY A 97 0.93 -5.18 16.59
N LEU A 98 1.62 -5.43 17.72
CA LEU A 98 2.79 -4.66 18.13
C LEU A 98 3.91 -4.72 17.08
N THR A 99 4.18 -5.89 16.51
CA THR A 99 5.21 -6.08 15.47
C THR A 99 4.88 -5.33 14.19
N MET A 100 3.62 -5.38 13.74
CA MET A 100 3.16 -4.66 12.56
C MET A 100 3.29 -3.14 12.76
N LEU A 101 2.84 -2.62 13.90
CA LEU A 101 2.89 -1.20 14.22
C LEU A 101 4.33 -0.71 14.40
N GLY A 102 5.17 -1.48 15.11
CA GLY A 102 6.60 -1.20 15.24
C GLY A 102 7.33 -1.21 13.88
N SER A 103 6.90 -2.04 12.92
CA SER A 103 7.45 -2.04 11.56
C SER A 103 7.11 -0.77 10.76
N HIS A 104 6.09 -0.02 11.19
CA HIS A 104 5.79 1.34 10.70
C HIS A 104 6.50 2.44 11.49
N GLY A 105 7.34 2.10 12.47
CA GLY A 105 8.05 3.05 13.32
C GLY A 105 7.24 3.57 14.50
N ALA A 106 6.12 2.91 14.86
CA ALA A 106 5.38 3.27 16.07
C ALA A 106 6.19 2.92 17.33
N THR A 107 6.18 3.82 18.31
CA THR A 107 6.82 3.59 19.62
C THR A 107 6.02 2.56 20.42
N ILE A 108 6.73 1.55 20.93
CA ILE A 108 6.17 0.56 21.84
C ILE A 108 6.65 0.92 23.25
N GLU A 109 5.73 0.97 24.20
CA GLU A 109 5.97 1.30 25.59
C GLU A 109 5.73 0.10 26.49
N GLU A 110 6.54 0.00 27.54
CA GLU A 110 6.36 -0.87 28.70
C GLU A 110 6.25 0.06 29.91
N ASN A 111 5.10 0.08 30.59
CA ASN A 111 4.82 0.97 31.72
C ASN A 111 5.06 2.48 31.45
N GLY A 112 4.81 2.92 30.21
CA GLY A 112 4.99 4.32 29.82
C GLY A 112 6.45 4.72 29.57
N GLU A 113 7.39 3.77 29.64
CA GLU A 113 8.75 3.97 29.16
C GLU A 113 8.91 3.38 27.75
N PRO A 114 9.49 4.14 26.80
CA PRO A 114 9.77 3.62 25.46
C PRO A 114 10.73 2.43 25.54
N ILE A 115 10.32 1.29 25.00
CA ILE A 115 11.20 0.13 24.87
C ILE A 115 12.17 0.43 23.74
N GLN A 116 13.39 0.89 24.07
CA GLN A 116 14.44 1.09 23.08
C GLN A 116 14.94 -0.26 22.58
N GLY A 117 14.38 -0.70 21.46
CA GLY A 117 14.91 -1.82 20.68
C GLY A 117 14.31 -3.15 21.08
N ALA A 118 13.08 -3.39 20.60
CA ALA A 118 12.46 -4.69 20.47
C ALA A 118 12.15 -5.41 21.79
N TYR A 119 11.01 -6.08 21.80
CA TYR A 119 10.93 -7.42 22.38
C TYR A 119 12.12 -8.25 21.85
N ALA A 120 13.23 -8.26 22.58
CA ALA A 120 14.36 -9.11 22.27
C ALA A 120 14.22 -10.38 23.10
N PRO A 121 13.86 -11.49 22.45
CA PRO A 121 14.90 -12.49 22.32
C PRO A 121 15.11 -12.81 20.85
N THR A 122 16.32 -12.53 20.36
CA THR A 122 16.96 -13.23 19.25
C THR A 122 16.36 -13.07 17.84
N GLY A 123 16.90 -12.10 17.10
CA GLY A 123 17.04 -12.26 15.65
C GLY A 123 17.12 -10.95 14.87
N LEU A 124 18.35 -10.48 14.63
CA LEU A 124 18.62 -9.44 13.63
C LEU A 124 17.88 -9.74 12.30
N LEU A 125 17.79 -11.02 11.89
CA LEU A 125 17.09 -11.43 10.67
C LEU A 125 15.56 -11.34 10.75
N THR A 126 14.94 -11.69 11.89
CA THR A 126 13.47 -11.67 12.04
C THR A 126 12.93 -10.26 12.14
N SER A 127 13.68 -9.35 12.79
CA SER A 127 13.42 -7.91 12.79
C SER A 127 13.49 -7.31 11.38
N HIS A 128 14.44 -7.74 10.54
CA HIS A 128 14.53 -7.27 9.16
C HIS A 128 13.40 -7.80 8.26
N VAL A 129 13.01 -9.07 8.41
CA VAL A 129 11.92 -9.65 7.60
C VAL A 129 10.58 -9.02 7.93
N SER A 130 10.26 -8.84 9.23
CA SER A 130 9.01 -8.16 9.62
C SER A 130 8.98 -6.71 9.16
N ALA A 131 10.11 -6.00 9.21
CA ALA A 131 10.21 -4.63 8.73
C ALA A 131 10.00 -4.48 7.22
N LEU A 132 10.31 -5.53 6.43
CA LEU A 132 10.10 -5.53 4.98
C LEU A 132 8.67 -5.85 4.56
N LEU A 133 7.87 -6.50 5.40
CA LEU A 133 6.51 -6.90 5.05
C LEU A 133 5.62 -5.71 4.62
N PRO A 134 5.53 -4.61 5.41
CA PRO A 134 4.77 -3.44 4.98
C PRO A 134 5.32 -2.85 3.67
N VAL A 135 6.65 -2.75 3.56
CA VAL A 135 7.32 -2.18 2.39
C VAL A 135 6.90 -2.89 1.10
N VAL A 136 7.04 -4.22 1.08
CA VAL A 136 6.76 -5.04 -0.11
C VAL A 136 5.27 -5.01 -0.46
N ILE A 137 4.40 -5.17 0.53
CA ILE A 137 2.96 -5.23 0.30
C ILE A 137 2.44 -3.87 -0.19
N LEU A 138 2.86 -2.76 0.43
CA LEU A 138 2.43 -1.42 0.06
C LEU A 138 2.97 -0.99 -1.31
N ALA A 139 4.22 -1.33 -1.62
CA ALA A 139 4.78 -1.11 -2.96
C ALA A 139 4.05 -1.94 -4.02
N LEU A 140 3.73 -3.21 -3.73
CA LEU A 140 2.96 -4.03 -4.64
C LEU A 140 1.55 -3.45 -4.86
N VAL A 141 0.88 -3.02 -3.79
CA VAL A 141 -0.46 -2.41 -3.88
C VAL A 141 -0.42 -1.14 -4.71
N GLY A 142 0.56 -0.26 -4.50
CA GLY A 142 0.75 0.94 -5.32
C GLY A 142 0.98 0.62 -6.80
N TYR A 143 1.81 -0.40 -7.07
CA TYR A 143 2.06 -0.89 -8.42
C TYR A 143 0.79 -1.40 -9.09
N LEU A 144 0.05 -2.27 -8.41
CA LEU A 144 -1.19 -2.89 -8.92
C LEU A 144 -2.26 -1.82 -9.16
N LEU A 145 -2.37 -0.83 -8.26
CA LEU A 145 -3.36 0.24 -8.35
C LEU A 145 -3.16 1.07 -9.63
N VAL A 146 -1.92 1.48 -9.96
CA VAL A 146 -1.63 2.20 -11.22
C VAL A 146 -1.74 1.30 -12.45
N ARG A 147 -1.45 0.01 -12.30
CA ARG A 147 -1.42 -0.94 -13.42
C ARG A 147 -2.80 -1.38 -13.87
N TYR A 148 -3.73 -1.58 -12.94
CA TYR A 148 -5.01 -2.25 -13.18
C TYR A 148 -6.25 -1.39 -12.94
N VAL A 149 -6.11 -0.19 -12.34
CA VAL A 149 -7.21 0.77 -12.17
C VAL A 149 -7.06 1.87 -13.22
N PRO A 150 -8.15 2.24 -13.93
CA PRO A 150 -8.13 3.36 -14.85
C PRO A 150 -8.02 4.68 -14.07
N LEU A 151 -6.81 5.20 -13.96
CA LEU A 151 -6.53 6.51 -13.37
C LEU A 151 -6.24 7.49 -14.52
N GLU A 152 -7.31 8.14 -14.98
CA GLU A 152 -7.24 9.02 -16.15
C GLU A 152 -6.61 10.37 -15.82
N THR A 153 -6.76 10.84 -14.58
CA THR A 153 -6.24 12.13 -14.14
C THR A 153 -5.32 12.04 -12.92
N VAL A 154 -4.49 13.06 -12.73
CA VAL A 154 -3.69 13.25 -11.49
C VAL A 154 -4.60 13.33 -10.26
N LYS A 155 -5.80 13.90 -10.41
CA LYS A 155 -6.81 13.99 -9.35
C LYS A 155 -7.31 12.59 -8.96
N ASP A 156 -7.56 11.71 -9.93
CA ASP A 156 -8.00 10.34 -9.67
C ASP A 156 -6.91 9.53 -8.96
N ALA A 157 -5.66 9.66 -9.42
CA ALA A 157 -4.51 9.06 -8.75
C ALA A 157 -4.37 9.56 -7.31
N GLY A 158 -4.54 10.87 -7.10
CA GLY A 158 -4.55 11.48 -5.77
C GLY A 158 -5.67 10.93 -4.87
N PHE A 159 -6.88 10.76 -5.38
CA PHE A 159 -7.99 10.17 -4.63
C PHE A 159 -7.75 8.71 -4.28
N ALA A 160 -7.25 7.91 -5.24
CA ALA A 160 -7.00 6.50 -5.00
C ALA A 160 -5.87 6.29 -3.97
N ILE A 161 -4.75 7.00 -4.11
CA ILE A 161 -3.65 6.95 -3.14
C ILE A 161 -4.12 7.51 -1.79
N GLY A 162 -4.80 8.64 -1.77
CA GLY A 162 -5.29 9.28 -0.53
C GLY A 162 -6.24 8.38 0.25
N THR A 163 -7.20 7.74 -0.41
CA THR A 163 -8.14 6.81 0.24
C THR A 163 -7.48 5.49 0.65
N THR A 164 -6.48 5.02 -0.09
CA THR A 164 -5.61 3.89 0.33
C THR A 164 -4.90 4.22 1.65
N VAL A 165 -4.23 5.37 1.71
CA VAL A 165 -3.47 5.82 2.88
C VAL A 165 -4.42 6.03 4.07
N ALA A 166 -5.54 6.72 3.87
CA ALA A 166 -6.50 7.01 4.93
C ALA A 166 -7.12 5.74 5.52
N SER A 167 -7.60 4.82 4.68
CA SER A 167 -8.20 3.56 5.15
C SER A 167 -7.20 2.68 5.91
N TYR A 168 -5.96 2.59 5.42
CA TYR A 168 -4.89 1.86 6.13
C TYR A 168 -4.56 2.50 7.49
N ALA A 169 -4.37 3.82 7.52
CA ALA A 169 -4.01 4.55 8.75
C ALA A 169 -5.11 4.45 9.81
N VAL A 170 -6.38 4.52 9.42
CA VAL A 170 -7.53 4.32 10.33
C VAL A 170 -7.48 2.92 10.94
N LEU A 171 -7.29 1.88 10.12
CA LEU A 171 -7.20 0.50 10.62
C LEU A 171 -5.98 0.27 11.53
N ALA A 172 -4.83 0.86 11.18
CA ALA A 172 -3.63 0.80 12.03
C ALA A 172 -3.85 1.49 13.38
N THR A 173 -4.56 2.62 13.39
CA THR A 173 -4.92 3.32 14.63
C THR A 173 -5.86 2.47 15.48
N VAL A 174 -6.89 1.86 14.87
CA VAL A 174 -7.80 0.94 15.58
C VAL A 174 -7.02 -0.25 16.14
N LEU A 175 -6.09 -0.82 15.36
CA LEU A 175 -5.24 -1.91 15.83
C LEU A 175 -4.38 -1.47 17.02
N ALA A 176 -3.80 -0.27 17.00
CA ALA A 176 -2.98 0.22 18.12
C ALA A 176 -3.78 0.39 19.42
N LEU A 177 -5.04 0.81 19.31
CA LEU A 177 -5.95 0.89 20.46
C LEU A 177 -6.34 -0.49 21.02
N LEU A 178 -6.30 -1.53 20.18
CA LEU A 178 -6.69 -2.90 20.54
C LEU A 178 -5.51 -3.80 20.90
N ALA A 179 -4.33 -3.51 20.36
CA ALA A 179 -3.10 -4.29 20.56
C ALA A 179 -2.42 -3.86 21.86
N THR A 180 -3.15 -4.00 22.96
CA THR A 180 -2.64 -3.84 24.32
C THR A 180 -2.55 -5.21 24.97
N TRP A 181 -1.49 -5.43 25.74
CA TRP A 181 -1.36 -6.60 26.59
C TRP A 181 -0.99 -6.14 28.00
N ALA A 182 -1.64 -6.75 28.99
CA ALA A 182 -1.29 -6.60 30.40
C ALA A 182 -1.29 -8.01 31.03
N PRO A 183 -0.26 -8.36 31.81
CA PRO A 183 -0.26 -9.63 32.54
C PRO A 183 -1.41 -9.66 33.56
N GLU A 184 -1.95 -10.86 33.84
CA GLU A 184 -2.88 -11.01 34.95
C GLU A 184 -2.16 -10.67 36.26
N ALA A 185 -2.79 -9.87 37.11
CA ALA A 185 -2.21 -9.49 38.40
C ALA A 185 -1.96 -10.77 39.22
N ASP A 186 -0.71 -10.99 39.61
CA ASP A 186 -0.33 -12.18 40.37
C ASP A 186 -1.03 -12.11 41.75
N GLU A 187 -1.96 -13.02 42.03
CA GLU A 187 -2.67 -13.10 43.31
C GLU A 187 -1.70 -13.22 44.50
N PHE A 188 -0.47 -13.69 44.25
CA PHE A 188 0.57 -13.90 45.25
C PHE A 188 1.57 -12.75 45.39
N ALA A 189 1.50 -11.74 44.51
CA ALA A 189 2.37 -10.55 44.54
C ALA A 189 1.60 -9.27 44.15
N PRO A 190 0.62 -8.82 44.97
CA PRO A 190 -0.25 -7.68 44.66
C PRO A 190 0.45 -6.31 44.59
N GLU A 191 1.76 -6.25 44.90
CA GLU A 191 2.57 -5.02 44.81
C GLU A 191 3.44 -4.96 43.54
N ALA A 192 3.45 -6.02 42.71
CA ALA A 192 4.02 -5.96 41.37
C ALA A 192 2.95 -5.42 40.42
N GLU A 193 3.06 -4.15 40.03
CA GLU A 193 2.22 -3.61 38.96
C GLU A 193 2.49 -4.44 37.68
N PRO A 194 1.45 -5.03 37.06
CA PRO A 194 1.64 -5.85 35.88
C PRO A 194 2.15 -5.00 34.72
N ASP A 195 3.33 -5.32 34.20
CA ASP A 195 4.02 -4.57 33.14
C ASP A 195 3.15 -4.54 31.86
N ALA A 196 2.44 -3.44 31.63
CA ALA A 196 1.54 -3.29 30.50
C ALA A 196 2.31 -2.84 29.26
N ILE A 197 2.04 -3.48 28.13
CA ILE A 197 2.74 -3.27 26.87
C ILE A 197 1.73 -2.82 25.83
N ALA A 198 2.00 -1.66 25.26
CA ALA A 198 1.12 -0.99 24.32
C ALA A 198 1.91 -0.19 23.29
N VAL A 199 1.22 0.23 22.23
CA VAL A 199 1.73 1.25 21.30
C VAL A 199 1.25 2.62 21.77
N THR A 200 2.16 3.60 21.75
CA THR A 200 1.79 4.99 22.00
C THR A 200 0.90 5.48 20.85
N VAL A 201 -0.37 5.76 21.13
CA VAL A 201 -1.29 6.33 20.14
C VAL A 201 -1.20 7.84 20.21
N ASP A 202 -0.19 8.39 19.55
CA ASP A 202 0.06 9.83 19.47
C ASP A 202 0.22 10.33 18.03
N ALA A 203 0.48 11.63 17.88
CA ALA A 203 0.72 12.23 16.57
C ALA A 203 1.95 11.64 15.86
N SER A 204 2.94 11.13 16.61
CA SER A 204 4.15 10.54 16.04
C SER A 204 3.85 9.20 15.37
N MET A 205 3.01 8.37 16.01
CA MET A 205 2.56 7.08 15.49
C MET A 205 1.71 7.26 14.23
N LEU A 206 0.78 8.23 14.24
CA LEU A 206 -0.03 8.59 13.07
C LEU A 206 0.86 9.09 11.92
N PHE A 207 1.81 9.98 12.22
CA PHE A 207 2.71 10.52 11.21
C PHE A 207 3.60 9.44 10.61
N SER A 208 4.24 8.62 11.44
CA SER A 208 5.14 7.55 10.99
C SER A 208 4.41 6.53 10.12
N THR A 209 3.23 6.08 10.56
CA THR A 209 2.40 5.12 9.81
C THR A 209 1.92 5.71 8.49
N THR A 210 1.37 6.93 8.52
CA THR A 210 0.86 7.60 7.32
C THR A 210 1.98 7.85 6.31
N PHE A 211 3.14 8.34 6.78
CA PHE A 211 4.29 8.59 5.94
C PHE A 211 4.85 7.32 5.31
N SER A 212 4.99 6.25 6.11
CA SER A 212 5.40 4.93 5.64
C SER A 212 4.48 4.42 4.52
N VAL A 213 3.17 4.47 4.74
CA VAL A 213 2.16 4.02 3.76
C VAL A 213 2.22 4.86 2.49
N LEU A 214 2.22 6.18 2.63
CA LEU A 214 2.29 7.09 1.49
C LEU A 214 3.57 6.86 0.67
N LEU A 215 4.72 6.75 1.34
CA LEU A 215 6.02 6.54 0.69
C LEU A 215 6.05 5.26 -0.15
N PHE A 216 5.64 4.12 0.42
CA PHE A 216 5.75 2.85 -0.30
C PHE A 216 4.68 2.67 -1.36
N VAL A 217 3.45 3.15 -1.13
CA VAL A 217 2.40 3.15 -2.16
C VAL A 217 2.80 4.03 -3.34
N THR A 218 3.32 5.24 -3.08
CA THR A 218 3.79 6.14 -4.16
C THR A 218 5.02 5.59 -4.87
N PHE A 219 5.95 4.94 -4.17
CA PHE A 219 7.08 4.26 -4.78
C PHE A 219 6.63 3.16 -5.75
N GLY A 220 5.71 2.28 -5.32
CA GLY A 220 5.14 1.25 -6.18
C GLY A 220 4.42 1.81 -7.40
N ALA A 221 3.64 2.86 -7.19
CA ALA A 221 2.95 3.59 -8.25
C ALA A 221 3.92 4.20 -9.27
N ALA A 222 5.02 4.80 -8.81
CA ALA A 222 6.06 5.36 -9.66
C ALA A 222 6.75 4.29 -10.52
N VAL A 223 7.04 3.12 -9.94
CA VAL A 223 7.60 1.97 -10.68
C VAL A 223 6.65 1.50 -11.77
N ALA A 224 5.33 1.46 -11.51
CA ALA A 224 4.34 1.09 -12.51
C ALA A 224 4.17 2.14 -13.63
N ALA A 225 4.38 3.42 -13.31
CA ALA A 225 4.28 4.53 -14.27
C ALA A 225 5.54 4.69 -15.14
N LEU A 226 6.70 4.23 -14.67
CA LEU A 226 7.99 4.42 -15.36
C LEU A 226 8.01 3.94 -16.83
N PRO A 227 7.48 2.74 -17.18
CA PRO A 227 7.47 2.31 -18.59
C PRO A 227 6.66 3.25 -19.49
N ARG A 228 5.51 3.77 -18.99
CA ARG A 228 4.69 4.73 -19.74
C ARG A 228 5.48 6.02 -19.98
N LEU A 229 6.20 6.52 -18.97
CA LEU A 229 6.99 7.74 -19.10
C LEU A 229 8.18 7.61 -20.07
N LEU A 230 8.82 6.44 -20.10
CA LEU A 230 9.96 6.18 -21.00
C LEU A 230 9.53 6.03 -22.46
N GLU A 231 8.30 5.59 -22.73
CA GLU A 231 7.73 5.55 -24.09
C GLU A 231 7.48 6.96 -24.67
N TYR A 232 7.33 7.99 -23.82
CA TYR A 232 7.12 9.39 -24.24
C TYR A 232 8.39 10.24 -24.36
N VAL A 233 9.56 9.75 -23.92
CA VAL A 233 10.83 10.49 -24.04
C VAL A 233 11.59 9.99 -25.25
N PRO A 234 11.64 10.74 -26.38
CA PRO A 234 12.54 10.39 -27.47
C PRO A 234 13.97 10.42 -26.93
N VAL A 235 14.63 9.28 -26.95
CA VAL A 235 16.07 9.20 -26.70
C VAL A 235 16.74 9.92 -27.87
N GLU A 236 17.09 11.19 -27.71
CA GLU A 236 18.00 11.88 -28.63
C GLU A 236 19.34 11.16 -28.60
N THR A 237 19.51 10.16 -29.47
CA THR A 237 20.83 9.65 -29.81
C THR A 237 21.53 10.75 -30.60
N THR A 238 22.31 11.56 -29.90
CA THR A 238 23.23 12.52 -30.52
C THR A 238 24.23 11.71 -31.33
N ASN A 239 23.98 11.54 -32.62
CA ASN A 239 24.98 11.10 -33.59
C ASN A 239 26.01 12.23 -33.74
N THR A 240 26.93 12.34 -32.79
CA THR A 240 28.20 13.05 -32.97
C THR A 240 29.19 12.10 -33.63
N ASP A 241 28.97 11.83 -34.91
CA ASP A 241 29.94 11.36 -35.90
C ASP A 241 29.35 11.78 -37.26
N THR A 242 29.95 12.68 -38.04
CA THR A 242 31.34 12.62 -38.48
C THR A 242 31.76 14.01 -38.96
N THR A 243 32.93 14.43 -38.52
CA THR A 243 33.76 15.44 -39.16
C THR A 243 34.42 14.82 -40.40
N SER A 244 34.24 15.43 -41.57
CA SER A 244 35.25 15.71 -42.61
C SER A 244 34.60 16.03 -43.95
#